data_AF-A0A1Q5CRK9-F1
#
_entry.id   AF-A0A1Q5CRK9-F1
#
_cell.length_a   1.000
_cell.length_b   1.000
_cell.length_c   1.000
_cell.angle_alpha   90.00
_cell.angle_beta   90.00
_cell.angle_gamma   90.00
#
_symmetry.space_group_name_H-M   'P 1'
#
loop_
_entity.id
_entity.type
_entity.pdbx_description
1 polymer ?
#
loop_
_entity_poly.entity_id
_entity_poly.type
_entity_poly.pdbx_seq_one_letter_code
_entity_poly.pdbx_strand_id
1 'polypeptide(L)'
;MSTAFDTSGFDGVWHMYLPDSKVLDPVTGQWVPEPIRSQVSEVRHEGDVMTFQGRIDHAEDLSMYLRYTCRYGSDDWAPYEIVHIEGDPEHESLRPNHFRKHHARVGGVMGYVKQVYVDPRTRIRITRHPTGEAQYVLMVRLSEDCERSVAKVIAAEGDAGIEKHSIKHHGAAPEWP
;
A
#
# COMPACT_ATOMS: atom_id res chain seq x y z
N MET A 1 -8.85 -12.85 -27.24
CA MET A 1 -7.81 -11.83 -27.42
C MET A 1 -7.06 -11.74 -26.10
N SER A 2 -5.76 -11.99 -26.09
CA SER A 2 -4.93 -11.74 -24.90
C SER A 2 -4.99 -10.24 -24.62
N THR A 3 -5.53 -9.83 -23.48
CA THR A 3 -5.34 -8.46 -23.01
C THR A 3 -3.84 -8.25 -22.90
N ALA A 4 -3.27 -7.35 -23.69
CA ALA A 4 -1.86 -7.01 -23.58
C ALA A 4 -1.58 -6.54 -22.15
N PHE A 5 -0.43 -6.92 -21.60
CA PHE A 5 0.01 -6.44 -20.29
C PHE A 5 0.21 -4.92 -20.37
N ASP A 6 -0.67 -4.18 -19.71
CA ASP A 6 -0.67 -2.71 -19.67
C ASP A 6 -0.92 -2.26 -18.23
N THR A 7 0.10 -1.67 -17.60
CA THR A 7 0.06 -1.15 -16.23
C THR A 7 0.17 0.37 -16.17
N SER A 8 0.18 1.05 -17.32
CA SER A 8 0.47 2.48 -17.43
C SER A 8 -0.52 3.35 -16.64
N GLY A 9 -1.78 2.92 -16.50
CA GLY A 9 -2.78 3.61 -15.68
C GLY A 9 -2.38 3.76 -14.21
N PHE A 10 -1.59 2.81 -13.68
CA PHE A 10 -1.13 2.83 -12.29
C PHE A 10 0.09 3.71 -12.06
N ASP A 11 0.85 4.06 -13.11
CA ASP A 11 2.07 4.86 -12.97
C ASP A 11 1.76 6.27 -12.50
N GLY A 12 2.62 6.80 -11.64
CA GLY A 12 2.54 8.16 -11.12
C GLY A 12 2.41 8.22 -9.60
N VAL A 13 2.07 9.41 -9.13
CA VAL A 13 1.96 9.75 -7.72
C VAL A 13 0.49 9.73 -7.32
N TRP A 14 0.20 9.11 -6.18
CA TRP A 14 -1.15 8.89 -5.67
C TRP A 14 -1.25 9.41 -4.25
N HIS A 15 -2.16 10.34 -4.02
CA HIS A 15 -2.47 10.90 -2.71
C HIS A 15 -3.74 10.26 -2.18
N MET A 16 -3.70 9.80 -0.94
CA MET A 16 -4.90 9.30 -0.27
C MET A 16 -5.94 10.43 -0.13
N TYR A 17 -7.15 10.15 -0.55
CA TYR A 17 -8.31 10.98 -0.33
C TYR A 17 -8.97 10.55 0.98
N LEU A 18 -8.61 11.25 2.06
CA LEU A 18 -9.09 10.98 3.41
C LEU A 18 -10.61 10.93 3.56
N PRO A 19 -11.40 11.85 2.96
CA PRO A 19 -12.85 11.88 3.19
C PRO A 19 -13.58 10.57 2.87
N ASP A 20 -13.06 9.79 1.90
CA ASP A 20 -13.66 8.53 1.49
C ASP A 20 -12.92 7.30 2.05
N SER A 21 -11.74 7.50 2.64
CA SER A 21 -10.91 6.42 3.17
C SER A 21 -11.34 6.01 4.58
N LYS A 22 -11.47 4.70 4.78
CA LYS A 22 -12.09 4.13 5.99
C LYS A 22 -11.46 2.79 6.36
N VAL A 23 -11.55 2.50 7.66
CA VAL A 23 -11.10 1.25 8.27
C VAL A 23 -12.25 0.61 9.00
N LEU A 24 -12.34 -0.72 8.98
CA LEU A 24 -13.33 -1.44 9.77
C LEU A 24 -12.84 -1.48 11.23
N ASP A 25 -13.60 -0.90 12.15
CA ASP A 25 -13.34 -1.03 13.57
C ASP A 25 -13.66 -2.46 14.02
N PRO A 26 -12.68 -3.23 14.51
CA PRO A 26 -12.89 -4.62 14.89
C PRO A 26 -13.76 -4.78 16.15
N VAL A 27 -13.91 -3.73 16.97
CA VAL A 27 -14.73 -3.77 18.19
C VAL A 27 -16.19 -3.57 17.86
N THR A 28 -16.50 -2.58 17.02
CA THR A 28 -17.89 -2.21 16.69
C THR A 28 -18.40 -2.85 15.41
N GLY A 29 -17.51 -3.36 14.55
CA GLY A 29 -17.82 -3.85 13.21
C GLY A 29 -18.26 -2.74 12.25
N GLN A 30 -18.04 -1.47 12.61
CA GLN A 30 -18.44 -0.33 11.80
C GLN A 30 -17.26 0.23 11.00
N TRP A 31 -17.56 0.75 9.82
CA TRP A 31 -16.57 1.52 9.07
C TRP A 31 -16.40 2.89 9.71
N VAL A 32 -15.17 3.20 10.11
CA VAL A 32 -14.78 4.48 10.71
C VAL A 32 -13.74 5.17 9.82
N PRO A 33 -13.57 6.50 9.94
CA PRO A 33 -12.54 7.22 9.19
C PRO A 33 -11.15 6.63 9.40
N GLU A 34 -10.32 6.70 8.36
CA GLU A 34 -8.93 6.26 8.43
C GLU A 34 -8.14 7.04 9.53
N PRO A 35 -7.41 6.36 10.42
CA PRO A 35 -6.70 7.00 11.54
C PRO A 35 -5.38 7.68 11.16
N ILE A 36 -4.78 7.38 10.00
CA ILE A 36 -3.57 8.08 9.53
C ILE A 36 -3.93 9.45 8.98
N ARG A 37 -2.99 10.40 9.06
CA ARG A 37 -3.22 11.78 8.60
C ARG A 37 -3.09 11.95 7.11
N SER A 38 -2.25 11.14 6.48
CA SER A 38 -1.97 11.26 5.06
C SER A 38 -1.21 10.04 4.57
N GLN A 39 -1.33 9.76 3.27
CA GLN A 39 -0.51 8.77 2.60
C GLN A 39 -0.28 9.24 1.16
N VAL A 40 0.98 9.21 0.75
CA VAL A 40 1.40 9.46 -0.63
C VAL A 40 2.14 8.23 -1.11
N SER A 41 1.91 7.82 -2.34
CA SER A 41 2.66 6.73 -2.94
C SER A 41 3.03 7.04 -4.37
N GLU A 42 4.16 6.52 -4.80
CA GLU A 42 4.60 6.54 -6.18
C GLU A 42 4.72 5.12 -6.71
N VAL A 43 4.22 4.92 -7.92
CA VAL A 43 4.32 3.67 -8.66
C VAL A 43 5.01 3.97 -9.98
N ARG A 44 6.01 3.17 -10.31
CA ARG A 44 6.69 3.21 -11.61
C ARG A 44 6.84 1.81 -12.15
N HIS A 45 6.54 1.62 -13.42
CA HIS A 45 6.75 0.36 -14.13
C HIS A 45 7.84 0.47 -15.20
N GLU A 46 8.67 -0.56 -15.30
CA GLU A 46 9.62 -0.80 -16.39
C GLU A 46 9.37 -2.20 -16.93
N GLY A 47 8.53 -2.30 -17.98
CA GLY A 47 8.02 -3.59 -18.44
C GLY A 47 7.18 -4.26 -17.35
N ASP A 48 7.51 -5.51 -17.00
CA ASP A 48 6.87 -6.30 -15.96
C ASP A 48 7.42 -6.05 -14.54
N VAL A 49 8.35 -5.10 -14.38
CA VAL A 49 8.91 -4.72 -13.08
C VAL A 49 8.19 -3.48 -12.54
N MET A 50 7.74 -3.54 -11.30
CA MET A 50 7.12 -2.43 -10.57
C MET A 50 8.04 -1.99 -9.42
N THR A 51 8.29 -0.70 -9.34
CA THR A 51 8.85 -0.04 -8.16
C THR A 51 7.76 0.77 -7.47
N PHE A 52 7.62 0.54 -6.16
CA PHE A 52 6.72 1.27 -5.29
C PHE A 52 7.51 2.01 -4.21
N GLN A 53 7.12 3.26 -3.97
CA GLN A 53 7.56 4.05 -2.84
C GLN A 53 6.32 4.64 -2.16
N GLY A 54 6.36 4.80 -0.83
CA GLY A 54 5.24 5.37 -0.11
C GLY A 54 5.66 6.05 1.18
N ARG A 55 4.96 7.14 1.51
CA ARG A 55 5.04 7.86 2.77
C ARG A 55 3.68 7.74 3.45
N ILE A 56 3.70 7.44 4.74
CA ILE A 56 2.50 7.40 5.60
C ILE A 56 2.74 8.34 6.77
N ASP A 57 1.86 9.32 6.92
CA ASP A 57 1.90 10.28 8.02
C ASP A 57 1.01 9.74 9.15
N HIS A 58 1.65 9.21 10.19
CA HIS A 58 0.97 8.60 11.34
C HIS A 58 0.59 9.64 12.40
N ALA A 59 1.36 10.71 12.53
CA ALA A 59 1.12 11.84 13.43
C ALA A 59 1.69 13.14 12.81
N GLU A 60 1.57 14.27 13.52
CA GLU A 60 2.10 15.57 13.05
C GLU A 60 3.62 15.58 12.94
N ASP A 61 4.29 14.79 13.77
CA ASP A 61 5.73 14.67 13.92
C ASP A 61 6.25 13.28 13.53
N LEU A 62 5.42 12.45 12.88
CA LEU A 62 5.76 11.07 12.57
C LEU A 62 5.35 10.67 11.15
N SER A 63 6.36 10.39 10.31
CA SER A 63 6.19 9.85 8.96
C SER A 63 7.02 8.58 8.76
N MET A 64 6.43 7.58 8.11
CA MET A 64 7.09 6.31 7.78
C MET A 64 7.21 6.17 6.26
N TYR A 65 8.40 5.82 5.78
CA TYR A 65 8.71 5.66 4.37
C TYR A 65 8.96 4.21 4.03
N LEU A 66 8.33 3.75 2.96
CA LEU A 66 8.26 2.34 2.58
C LEU A 66 8.65 2.15 1.11
N ARG A 67 9.28 1.02 0.79
CA ARG A 67 9.65 0.68 -0.58
C ARG A 67 9.55 -0.82 -0.86
N TYR A 68 9.25 -1.16 -2.11
CA TYR A 68 9.57 -2.47 -2.67
C TYR A 68 9.74 -2.38 -4.19
N THR A 69 10.47 -3.34 -4.75
CA THR A 69 10.52 -3.59 -6.19
C THR A 69 10.18 -5.04 -6.44
N CYS A 70 9.24 -5.32 -7.34
CA CYS A 70 8.79 -6.67 -7.65
C CYS A 70 8.50 -6.85 -9.14
N ARG A 71 8.54 -8.09 -9.60
CA ARG A 71 8.20 -8.47 -10.98
C ARG A 71 6.84 -9.18 -11.00
N TYR A 72 5.93 -8.75 -11.88
CA TYR A 72 4.64 -9.43 -12.07
C TYR A 72 4.85 -10.86 -12.55
N GLY A 73 4.09 -11.80 -11.98
CA GLY A 73 4.20 -13.22 -12.32
C GLY A 73 5.46 -13.93 -11.81
N SER A 74 6.31 -13.25 -11.02
CA SER A 74 7.47 -13.90 -10.40
C SER A 74 7.06 -14.87 -9.28
N ASP A 75 7.81 -15.98 -9.17
CA ASP A 75 7.71 -16.88 -8.03
C ASP A 75 8.38 -16.33 -6.76
N ASP A 76 9.24 -15.33 -6.92
CA ASP A 76 9.93 -14.69 -5.81
C ASP A 76 9.02 -13.75 -5.02
N TRP A 77 9.29 -13.67 -3.73
CA TRP A 77 8.64 -12.75 -2.80
C TRP A 77 9.54 -11.53 -2.59
N ALA A 78 9.08 -10.35 -2.99
CA ALA A 78 9.84 -9.12 -2.83
C ALA A 78 9.71 -8.58 -1.39
N PRO A 79 10.80 -8.11 -0.75
CA PRO A 79 10.70 -7.49 0.57
C PRO A 79 9.99 -6.13 0.47
N TYR A 80 9.06 -5.89 1.39
CA TYR A 80 8.41 -4.60 1.61
C TYR A 80 9.02 -3.94 2.84
N GLU A 81 9.90 -2.98 2.60
CA GLU A 81 10.85 -2.47 3.57
C GLU A 81 10.43 -1.10 4.10
N ILE A 82 10.76 -0.83 5.36
CA ILE A 82 10.75 0.50 5.95
C ILE A 82 12.14 1.10 5.73
N VAL A 83 12.24 2.08 4.85
CA VAL A 83 13.53 2.66 4.45
C VAL A 83 13.92 3.87 5.30
N HIS A 84 12.93 4.58 5.84
CA HIS A 84 13.16 5.76 6.67
C HIS A 84 11.98 5.99 7.63
N ILE A 85 12.26 6.58 8.78
CA ILE A 85 11.27 7.10 9.72
C ILE A 85 11.71 8.53 10.06
N GLU A 86 10.82 9.48 9.83
CA GLU A 86 10.97 10.87 10.23
C GLU A 86 10.16 11.04 11.53
N GLY A 87 10.80 11.47 12.61
CA GLY A 87 10.20 11.54 13.94
C GLY A 87 10.78 10.54 14.94
N ASP A 88 10.03 10.24 16.00
CA ASP A 88 10.42 9.25 17.02
C ASP A 88 10.21 7.80 16.53
N PRO A 89 11.27 6.98 16.35
CA PRO A 89 11.15 5.59 15.92
C PRO A 89 10.49 4.67 16.96
N GLU A 90 10.36 5.11 18.22
CA GLU A 90 9.68 4.37 19.30
C GLU A 90 8.26 4.89 19.58
N HIS A 91 7.76 5.80 18.73
CA HIS A 91 6.43 6.39 18.86
C HIS A 91 5.32 5.31 18.94
N GLU A 92 4.32 5.53 19.79
CA GLU A 92 3.27 4.54 20.08
C GLU A 92 2.52 4.08 18.82
N SER A 93 2.22 4.99 17.89
CA SER A 93 1.61 4.68 16.58
C SER A 93 2.38 3.69 15.70
N LEU A 94 3.67 3.45 15.96
CA LEU A 94 4.51 2.46 15.24
C LEU A 94 4.45 1.06 15.85
N ARG A 95 3.84 0.90 17.03
CA ARG A 95 3.67 -0.40 17.68
C ARG A 95 2.75 -1.31 16.87
N PRO A 96 2.81 -2.64 17.11
CA PRO A 96 1.88 -3.58 16.50
C PRO A 96 0.42 -3.20 16.77
N ASN A 97 -0.44 -3.41 15.77
CA ASN A 97 -1.88 -3.22 15.84
C ASN A 97 -2.60 -4.29 15.00
N HIS A 98 -3.92 -4.17 14.84
CA HIS A 98 -4.71 -5.16 14.10
C HIS A 98 -4.24 -5.41 12.66
N PHE A 99 -3.65 -4.41 11.99
CA PHE A 99 -3.17 -4.50 10.60
C PHE A 99 -1.64 -4.66 10.49
N ARG A 100 -0.91 -4.20 11.51
CA ARG A 100 0.56 -4.23 11.59
C ARG A 100 0.98 -5.23 12.67
N LYS A 101 1.44 -6.42 12.28
CA LYS A 101 1.79 -7.50 13.22
C LYS A 101 3.11 -7.29 13.99
N HIS A 102 3.95 -6.35 13.57
CA HIS A 102 5.26 -6.05 14.18
C HIS A 102 5.52 -4.56 14.37
N HIS A 103 6.45 -4.23 15.27
CA HIS A 103 6.94 -2.87 15.44
C HIS A 103 7.66 -2.40 14.17
N ALA A 104 7.30 -1.21 13.69
CA ALA A 104 7.96 -0.63 12.52
C ALA A 104 9.36 -0.14 12.88
N ARG A 105 10.38 -0.60 12.13
CA ARG A 105 11.79 -0.21 12.32
C ARG A 105 12.47 0.03 10.98
N VAL A 106 13.33 1.03 10.92
CA VAL A 106 14.17 1.30 9.74
C VAL A 106 15.04 0.08 9.41
N GLY A 107 15.11 -0.27 8.12
CA GLY A 107 15.77 -1.48 7.62
C GLY A 107 14.98 -2.77 7.87
N GLY A 108 13.82 -2.68 8.53
CA GLY A 108 12.94 -3.80 8.78
C GLY A 108 12.09 -4.15 7.57
N VAL A 109 11.82 -5.44 7.40
CA VAL A 109 10.85 -5.95 6.42
C VAL A 109 9.47 -5.99 7.08
N MET A 110 8.56 -5.13 6.63
CA MET A 110 7.18 -5.09 7.11
C MET A 110 6.37 -6.31 6.62
N GLY A 111 6.76 -6.84 5.47
CA GLY A 111 6.20 -8.05 4.89
C GLY A 111 6.88 -8.37 3.56
N TYR A 112 6.43 -9.42 2.93
CA TYR A 112 6.85 -9.86 1.62
C TYR A 112 5.68 -9.77 0.67
N VAL A 113 5.91 -9.27 -0.54
CA VAL A 113 4.85 -8.97 -1.50
C VAL A 113 5.02 -9.71 -2.82
N LYS A 114 3.88 -10.07 -3.40
CA LYS A 114 3.73 -10.46 -4.81
C LYS A 114 2.70 -9.57 -5.47
N GLN A 115 2.92 -9.24 -6.74
CA GLN A 115 1.97 -8.50 -7.55
C GLN A 115 1.40 -9.39 -8.65
N VAL A 116 0.07 -9.32 -8.79
CA VAL A 116 -0.71 -10.02 -9.81
C VAL A 116 -1.40 -8.97 -10.67
N TYR A 117 -1.15 -9.07 -11.98
CA TYR A 117 -1.84 -8.29 -12.98
C TYR A 117 -3.15 -8.98 -13.31
N VAL A 118 -4.25 -8.23 -13.31
CA VAL A 118 -5.59 -8.75 -13.65
C VAL A 118 -6.04 -8.13 -14.97
N ASP A 119 -6.07 -6.80 -15.03
CA ASP A 119 -6.45 -6.03 -16.21
C ASP A 119 -5.86 -4.60 -16.11
N PRO A 120 -5.93 -3.74 -17.15
CA PRO A 120 -5.30 -2.42 -17.14
C PRO A 120 -5.73 -1.48 -15.99
N ARG A 121 -6.85 -1.78 -15.33
CA ARG A 121 -7.37 -1.02 -14.21
C ARG A 121 -7.39 -1.83 -12.90
N THR A 122 -7.03 -3.11 -12.89
CA THR A 122 -7.00 -3.94 -11.67
C THR A 122 -5.64 -4.59 -11.45
N ARG A 123 -5.12 -4.43 -10.22
CA ARG A 123 -4.00 -5.23 -9.72
C ARG A 123 -4.28 -5.77 -8.33
N ILE A 124 -3.63 -6.87 -7.99
CA ILE A 124 -3.73 -7.50 -6.68
C ILE A 124 -2.33 -7.66 -6.10
N ARG A 125 -2.12 -7.14 -4.90
CA ARG A 125 -0.93 -7.39 -4.09
C ARG A 125 -1.25 -8.44 -3.04
N ILE A 126 -0.48 -9.53 -3.02
CA ILE A 126 -0.56 -10.54 -1.96
C ILE A 126 0.58 -10.28 -0.98
N THR A 127 0.29 -10.25 0.32
CA THR A 127 1.29 -9.96 1.36
C THR A 127 1.43 -11.14 2.31
N ARG A 128 2.68 -11.52 2.58
CA ARG A 128 3.08 -12.55 3.53
C ARG A 128 3.92 -11.93 4.63
N HIS A 129 3.67 -12.31 5.86
CA HIS A 129 4.41 -11.88 7.01
C HIS A 129 5.85 -12.44 7.01
N PRO A 130 6.83 -11.80 7.68
CA PRO A 130 8.18 -12.34 7.74
C PRO A 130 8.32 -13.72 8.40
N THR A 131 7.37 -14.11 9.25
CA THR A 131 7.33 -15.49 9.82
C THR A 131 6.80 -16.53 8.83
N GLY A 132 6.37 -16.13 7.64
CA GLY A 132 5.80 -17.01 6.61
C GLY A 132 4.27 -17.08 6.59
N GLU A 133 3.60 -16.53 7.59
CA GLU A 133 2.13 -16.49 7.66
C GLU A 133 1.52 -15.59 6.59
N ALA A 134 0.31 -15.92 6.13
CA ALA A 134 -0.50 -14.99 5.34
C ALA A 134 -0.79 -13.72 6.14
N GLN A 135 -0.73 -12.56 5.49
CA GLN A 135 -1.01 -11.28 6.14
C GLN A 135 -2.32 -10.67 5.62
N TYR A 136 -2.34 -10.27 4.34
CA TYR A 136 -3.54 -9.74 3.68
C TYR A 136 -3.35 -9.72 2.16
N VAL A 137 -4.46 -9.53 1.46
CA VAL A 137 -4.51 -9.19 0.03
C VAL A 137 -4.94 -7.73 -0.11
N LEU A 138 -4.25 -6.97 -0.95
CA LEU A 138 -4.65 -5.62 -1.34
C LEU A 138 -5.10 -5.67 -2.80
N MET A 139 -6.38 -5.46 -3.05
CA MET A 139 -6.93 -5.28 -4.40
C MET A 139 -7.02 -3.79 -4.71
N VAL A 140 -6.50 -3.36 -5.85
CA VAL A 140 -6.59 -1.97 -6.31
C VAL A 140 -7.33 -1.92 -7.64
N ARG A 141 -8.34 -1.05 -7.72
CA ARG A 141 -9.10 -0.77 -8.94
C ARG A 141 -9.03 0.70 -9.29
N LEU A 142 -8.64 1.02 -10.52
CA LEU A 142 -8.68 2.38 -11.07
C LEU A 142 -10.09 2.73 -11.58
N SER A 143 -10.44 4.01 -11.52
CA SER A 143 -11.55 4.60 -12.28
C SER A 143 -11.31 4.47 -13.78
N GLU A 144 -12.34 4.72 -14.59
CA GLU A 144 -12.25 4.63 -16.06
C GLU A 144 -11.25 5.61 -16.66
N ASP A 145 -11.15 6.81 -16.10
CA ASP A 145 -10.20 7.86 -16.49
C ASP A 145 -8.79 7.64 -15.91
N CYS A 146 -8.60 6.61 -15.07
CA CYS A 146 -7.34 6.35 -14.36
C CYS A 146 -6.88 7.50 -13.43
N GLU A 147 -7.78 8.38 -13.01
CA GLU A 147 -7.49 9.51 -12.12
C GLU A 147 -7.74 9.21 -10.64
N ARG A 148 -8.51 8.14 -10.36
CA ARG A 148 -8.83 7.70 -9.01
C ARG A 148 -8.56 6.21 -8.87
N SER A 149 -8.28 5.80 -7.64
CA SER A 149 -8.17 4.39 -7.30
C SER A 149 -8.90 4.09 -6.00
N VAL A 150 -9.47 2.88 -5.93
CA VAL A 150 -10.01 2.30 -4.72
C VAL A 150 -9.20 1.05 -4.40
N ALA A 151 -8.64 1.03 -3.20
CA ALA A 151 -7.80 -0.01 -2.65
C ALA A 151 -8.54 -0.70 -1.50
N LYS A 152 -8.72 -2.02 -1.57
CA LYS A 152 -9.33 -2.81 -0.50
C LYS A 152 -8.32 -3.77 0.10
N VAL A 153 -8.09 -3.67 1.41
CA VAL A 153 -7.28 -4.61 2.17
C VAL A 153 -8.20 -5.68 2.74
N ILE A 154 -7.98 -6.90 2.29
CA ILE A 154 -8.73 -8.10 2.65
C ILE A 154 -7.83 -8.94 3.54
N ALA A 155 -8.24 -9.15 4.79
CA ALA A 155 -7.49 -9.95 5.74
C ALA A 155 -7.41 -11.41 5.28
N ALA A 156 -6.50 -12.19 5.86
CA ALA A 156 -6.33 -13.61 5.50
C ALA A 156 -7.60 -14.43 5.73
N GLU A 157 -8.44 -13.99 6.66
CA GLU A 157 -9.72 -14.58 7.06
C GLU A 157 -10.86 -14.27 6.07
N GLY A 158 -10.63 -13.36 5.11
CA GLY A 158 -11.52 -13.12 3.97
C GLY A 158 -12.34 -11.82 4.01
N ASP A 159 -12.39 -11.12 5.14
CA ASP A 159 -13.13 -9.87 5.27
C ASP A 159 -12.26 -8.65 4.91
N ALA A 160 -12.87 -7.67 4.24
CA ALA A 160 -12.23 -6.39 3.94
C ALA A 160 -12.15 -5.54 5.21
N GLY A 161 -10.93 -5.24 5.66
CA GLY A 161 -10.68 -4.44 6.86
C GLY A 161 -10.31 -2.97 6.58
N ILE A 162 -9.92 -2.63 5.34
CA ILE A 162 -9.55 -1.25 4.97
C ILE A 162 -10.04 -0.96 3.54
N GLU A 163 -10.60 0.22 3.32
CA GLU A 163 -10.88 0.80 2.01
C GLU A 163 -10.17 2.15 1.89
N LYS A 164 -9.16 2.24 1.04
CA LYS A 164 -8.41 3.48 0.75
C LYS A 164 -8.80 4.02 -0.61
N HIS A 165 -9.13 5.30 -0.65
CA HIS A 165 -9.35 6.03 -1.89
C HIS A 165 -8.12 6.89 -2.15
N SER A 166 -7.65 6.93 -3.39
CA SER A 166 -6.53 7.80 -3.77
C SER A 166 -6.80 8.50 -5.09
N ILE A 167 -6.28 9.72 -5.20
CA ILE A 167 -6.36 10.56 -6.39
C ILE A 167 -4.96 10.70 -6.99
N LYS A 168 -4.89 10.64 -8.31
CA LYS A 168 -3.65 10.83 -9.05
C LYS A 168 -3.18 12.28 -8.97
N HIS A 169 -1.90 12.47 -8.68
CA HIS A 169 -1.27 13.78 -8.61
C HIS A 169 -0.43 14.03 -9.86
N HIS A 170 -0.65 15.18 -10.48
CA HIS A 170 -0.02 15.60 -11.73
C HIS A 170 1.17 16.54 -11.54
N GLY A 171 1.51 16.87 -10.29
CA GLY A 171 2.70 17.65 -9.97
C GLY A 171 3.96 16.80 -9.87
N ALA A 172 5.05 17.41 -9.41
CA ALA A 172 6.31 16.71 -9.21
C ALA A 172 6.16 15.60 -8.15
N ALA A 173 6.85 14.48 -8.38
CA ALA A 173 6.99 13.46 -7.35
C ALA A 173 7.68 14.06 -6.11
N PRO A 174 7.28 13.65 -4.90
CA PRO A 174 8.01 14.04 -3.70
C PRO A 174 9.45 13.53 -3.77
N GLU A 175 10.35 14.23 -3.11
CA GLU A 175 11.69 13.70 -2.84
C GLU A 175 11.58 12.57 -1.82
N TRP A 176 12.13 11.42 -2.16
CA TRP A 176 12.15 10.24 -1.29
C TRP A 176 13.52 10.16 -0.60
N PRO A 177 13.56 9.83 0.70
CA PRO A 177 14.81 9.62 1.43
C PRO A 177 15.55 8.34 1.01
#